data_AF-A0A5C9CIP8-F1
#
_entry.id   AF-A0A5C9CIP8-F1
#
_cell.length_a   1.000
_cell.length_b   1.000
_cell.length_c   1.000
_cell.angle_alpha   90.00
_cell.angle_beta   90.00
_cell.angle_gamma   90.00
#
_symmetry.space_group_name_H-M   'P 1'
#
loop_
_entity.id
_entity.type
_entity.pdbx_description
1 polymer ?
#
loop_
_entity_poly.entity_id
_entity_poly.type
_entity_poly.pdbx_seq_one_letter_code
_entity_poly.pdbx_strand_id
1 'polypeptide(L)' 'MKLAARNINTLTVCLPQVLNWLATNPVDVLTLDAT' A
#
# COMPACT_ATOMS: atom_id res chain seq x y z
N MET A 1 0.70 4.49 16.31
CA MET A 1 0.50 3.37 15.37
C MET A 1 -0.42 3.84 14.25
N LYS A 2 0.08 3.93 13.01
CA LYS A 2 -0.70 4.29 11.82
C LYS A 2 -0.92 3.04 10.97
N LEU A 3 -2.19 2.71 10.78
CA LEU A 3 -2.65 1.60 9.93
C LEU A 3 -3.15 2.16 8.61
N ALA A 4 -2.72 1.58 7.49
CA ALA A 4 -3.27 1.85 6.17
C ALA A 4 -3.79 0.55 5.55
N ALA A 5 -5.02 0.60 5.04
CA ALA A 5 -5.61 -0.49 4.26
C ALA A 5 -5.85 0.03 2.84
N ARG A 6 -5.33 -0.68 1.83
CA ARG A 6 -5.49 -0.30 0.42
C ARG A 6 -5.97 -1.49 -0.37
N ASN A 7 -7.14 -1.32 -1.01
CA ASN A 7 -7.62 -2.24 -2.02
C ASN A 7 -6.87 -1.96 -3.33
N ILE A 8 -6.18 -2.97 -3.86
CA ILE A 8 -5.41 -2.88 -5.10
C ILE A 8 -5.86 -4.01 -6.04
N ASN A 9 -6.32 -3.66 -7.24
CA ASN A 9 -6.80 -4.66 -8.20
C ASN A 9 -5.73 -5.69 -8.57
N THR A 10 -4.47 -5.26 -8.71
CA THR A 10 -3.35 -6.15 -9.02
C THR A 10 -2.08 -5.65 -8.36
N LEU A 11 -1.47 -6.49 -7.51
CA LEU A 11 -0.26 -6.14 -6.77
C LEU A 11 0.88 -5.72 -7.71
N THR A 12 1.12 -6.45 -8.79
CA THR A 12 2.24 -6.21 -9.71
C THR A 12 2.17 -4.84 -10.40
N VAL A 13 0.96 -4.35 -10.68
CA VAL A 13 0.75 -3.06 -11.35
C VAL A 13 0.78 -1.90 -10.34
N CYS A 14 0.23 -2.10 -9.15
CA CYS A 14 0.10 -1.06 -8.15
C CYS A 14 1.30 -0.96 -7.19
N LEU A 15 2.19 -1.96 -7.14
CA LEU A 15 3.37 -1.98 -6.26
C LEU A 15 4.24 -0.71 -6.37
N PRO A 16 4.58 -0.19 -7.58
CA PRO A 16 5.37 1.03 -7.69
C PRO A 16 4.68 2.24 -7.06
N GLN A 17 3.35 2.33 -7.21
CA GLN A 17 2.55 3.41 -6.62
C GLN A 17 2.43 3.27 -5.11
N VAL A 18 2.33 2.05 -4.60
CA VAL A 18 2.30 1.77 -3.15
C VAL A 18 3.64 2.14 -2.52
N LEU A 19 4.76 1.79 -3.15
CA LEU A 19 6.10 2.14 -2.67
C LEU A 19 6.35 3.65 -2.67
N ASN A 20 5.93 4.35 -3.74
CA ASN A 20 6.03 5.82 -3.79
C ASN A 20 5.15 6.48 -2.71
N TRP A 21 3.93 5.98 -2.50
CA TRP A 21 3.06 6.46 -1.45
C TRP A 21 3.63 6.20 -0.05
N LEU A 22 4.22 5.02 0.21
CA LEU A 22 4.88 4.69 1.47
C LEU A 22 6.08 5.60 1.77
N ALA A 23 6.79 6.06 0.73
CA ALA A 23 7.92 7.00 0.90
C ALA A 23 7.47 8.36 1.46
N THR A 24 6.22 8.76 1.19
CA THR A 24 5.65 10.03 1.68
C THR A 24 4.75 9.86 2.90
N ASN A 25 4.24 8.64 3.14
CA ASN A 25 3.32 8.30 4.21
C ASN A 25 3.86 7.12 5.01
N PRO A 26 4.72 7.36 6.03
CA PRO A 26 5.19 6.30 6.90
C PRO A 26 4.01 5.77 7.72
N VAL A 27 3.73 4.47 7.53
CA VAL A 27 2.71 3.70 8.25
C VAL A 27 3.38 2.51 8.92
N ASP A 28 2.89 2.11 10.08
CA ASP A 28 3.46 1.00 10.84
C ASP A 28 3.00 -0.35 10.28
N VAL A 29 1.78 -0.41 9.75
CA VAL A 29 1.19 -1.62 9.16
C VAL A 29 0.39 -1.23 7.92
N LEU A 30 0.71 -1.86 6.79
CA LEU A 30 -0.01 -1.73 5.53
C LEU A 30 -0.67 -3.07 5.18
N THR A 31 -1.99 -3.08 5.12
CA THR A 31 -2.76 -4.22 4.59
C THR A 31 -3.09 -3.98 3.11
N LEU A 32 -2.76 -4.98 2.29
CA LEU A 32 -3.02 -4.98 0.85
C LEU A 32 -3.96 -6.13 0.52
N ASP A 33 -5.13 -5.77 -0.01
CA ASP A 33 -6.07 -6.74 -0.56
C ASP A 33 -5.94 -6.72 -2.07
N ALA A 34 -5.48 -7.84 -2.63
CA ALA A 34 -5.48 -8.11 -4.06
C ALA A 34 -6.44 -9.27 -4.34
N THR A 35 -7.24 -9.15 -5.39
CA THR A 35 -8.20 -10.19 -5.81
C THR A 35 -7.53 -11.26 -6.65
#